data_AF-A0A2A7UXT8-F1
#
_entry.id   AF-A0A2A7UXT8-F1
#
_cell.length_a   1.000
_cell.length_b   1.000
_cell.length_c   1.000
_cell.angle_alpha   90.00
_cell.angle_beta   90.00
_cell.angle_gamma   90.00
#
_symmetry.space_group_name_H-M   'P 1'
#
loop_
_entity.id
_entity.type
_entity.pdbx_description
1 polymer ?
#
loop_
_entity_poly.entity_id
_entity_poly.type
_entity_poly.pdbx_seq_one_letter_code
_entity_poly.pdbx_strand_id
1 'polypeptide(L)'
;MAASVPSADMDKITLSFLNAKVYAGGAVSCRDKEIGDRLYVGCLNRSLGGNSQVSLWLYEGGVFKSLNGTARGFAEGKLAGQPHIKTMPLPLPKDIDFGAAMSAFK
;
A
#
# COMPACT_ATOMS: atom_id res chain seq x y z
N MET A 1 -11.40 -0.04 -19.92
CA MET A 1 -10.07 0.47 -19.53
C MET A 1 -9.90 0.06 -18.08
N ALA A 2 -8.95 -0.81 -17.75
CA ALA A 2 -8.72 -1.16 -16.35
C ALA A 2 -8.26 0.11 -15.62
N ALA A 3 -8.99 0.57 -14.58
CA ALA A 3 -8.44 1.65 -13.79
C ALA A 3 -7.20 1.08 -13.11
N SER A 4 -6.09 1.78 -13.25
CA SER A 4 -4.82 1.44 -12.63
C SER A 4 -4.41 2.66 -11.84
N VAL A 5 -3.69 2.47 -10.75
CA VAL A 5 -3.16 3.62 -10.02
C VAL A 5 -2.22 4.38 -10.96
N PRO A 6 -2.35 5.71 -11.09
CA PRO A 6 -1.49 6.50 -11.95
C PRO A 6 -0.02 6.20 -11.64
N SER A 7 0.78 5.99 -12.68
CA SER A 7 2.20 5.65 -12.54
C SER A 7 2.93 6.65 -11.65
N ALA A 8 2.57 7.93 -11.74
CA ALA A 8 3.11 9.01 -10.91
C ALA A 8 2.83 8.81 -9.41
N ASP A 9 1.66 8.29 -9.03
CA ASP A 9 1.34 8.04 -7.62
C ASP A 9 1.98 6.75 -7.11
N MET A 10 2.07 5.72 -7.97
CA MET A 10 2.85 4.50 -7.67
C MET A 10 4.33 4.80 -7.44
N ASP A 11 4.89 5.73 -8.21
CA ASP A 11 6.25 6.19 -8.03
C ASP A 11 6.41 6.94 -6.69
N LYS A 12 5.47 7.83 -6.36
CA LYS A 12 5.47 8.54 -5.05
C LYS A 12 5.47 7.59 -3.86
N ILE A 13 4.57 6.60 -3.83
CA ILE A 13 4.54 5.65 -2.70
C ILE A 13 5.84 4.83 -2.65
N THR A 14 6.32 4.35 -3.80
CA THR A 14 7.57 3.59 -3.87
C THR A 14 8.76 4.42 -3.36
N LEU A 15 8.87 5.68 -3.80
CA LEU A 15 9.86 6.64 -3.33
C LEU A 15 9.70 6.93 -1.83
N SER A 16 8.49 7.03 -1.29
CA SER A 16 8.29 7.20 0.15
C SER A 16 8.83 6.01 0.94
N PHE A 17 8.58 4.78 0.48
CA PHE A 17 9.12 3.58 1.12
C PHE A 17 10.66 3.53 1.05
N LEU A 18 11.25 3.92 -0.08
CA LEU A 18 12.69 4.01 -0.27
C LEU A 18 13.33 5.10 0.60
N ASN A 19 12.79 6.32 0.58
CA ASN A 19 13.30 7.48 1.33
C ASN A 19 13.18 7.28 2.84
N ALA A 20 12.05 6.75 3.31
CA ALA A 20 11.87 6.44 4.72
C ALA A 20 12.68 5.23 5.18
N LYS A 21 13.44 4.58 4.27
CA LYS A 21 14.19 3.34 4.51
C LYS A 21 13.35 2.34 5.29
N VAL A 22 12.08 2.20 4.89
CA VAL A 22 11.13 1.28 5.54
C VAL A 22 11.70 -0.13 5.53
N TYR A 23 12.40 -0.47 4.45
CA TYR A 23 13.09 -1.72 4.27
C TYR A 23 14.59 -1.47 4.26
N ALA A 24 15.28 -1.95 5.30
CA ALA A 24 16.71 -1.76 5.47
C ALA A 24 17.58 -2.57 4.49
N GLY A 25 16.97 -3.51 3.75
CA GLY A 25 17.62 -4.29 2.70
C GLY A 25 16.60 -5.02 1.83
N GLY A 26 16.73 -4.88 0.50
CA GLY A 26 15.82 -5.45 -0.50
C GLY A 26 15.25 -4.40 -1.47
N ALA A 27 14.46 -4.85 -2.43
CA ALA A 27 13.76 -4.01 -3.40
C ALA A 27 12.28 -3.87 -3.01
N VAL A 28 11.80 -2.63 -2.98
CA VAL A 28 10.38 -2.33 -2.77
C VAL A 28 9.63 -2.68 -4.05
N SER A 29 8.68 -3.60 -3.94
CA SER A 29 7.79 -3.99 -5.03
C SER A 29 6.37 -3.58 -4.64
N CYS A 30 5.93 -2.45 -5.19
CA CYS A 30 4.54 -2.01 -5.13
C CYS A 30 3.80 -2.45 -6.39
N ARG A 31 2.61 -3.04 -6.21
CA ARG A 31 1.70 -3.40 -7.30
C ARG A 31 0.33 -2.86 -6.99
N ASP A 32 -0.34 -2.34 -8.00
CA ASP A 32 -1.73 -1.95 -7.91
C ASP A 32 -2.64 -3.03 -8.48
N LYS A 33 -3.89 -3.03 -8.01
CA LYS A 33 -4.93 -3.93 -8.48
C LYS A 33 -6.29 -3.30 -8.24
N GLU A 34 -7.10 -3.25 -9.29
CA GLU A 34 -8.51 -2.88 -9.19
C GLU A 34 -9.31 -4.07 -8.69
N ILE A 35 -10.15 -3.84 -7.67
CA ILE A 35 -11.03 -4.85 -7.08
C ILE A 35 -12.38 -4.18 -6.83
N GLY A 36 -13.40 -4.64 -7.56
CA GLY A 36 -14.69 -3.93 -7.61
C GLY A 36 -14.52 -2.59 -8.30
N ASP A 37 -14.90 -1.51 -7.62
CA ASP A 37 -14.81 -0.12 -8.11
C ASP A 37 -13.63 0.65 -7.47
N ARG A 38 -12.72 -0.05 -6.78
CA ARG A 38 -11.65 0.57 -6.00
C ARG A 38 -10.28 0.08 -6.41
N LEU A 39 -9.31 0.98 -6.27
CA LEU A 39 -7.90 0.71 -6.52
C LEU A 39 -7.19 0.38 -5.21
N TYR A 40 -6.50 -0.75 -5.21
CA TYR A 40 -5.72 -1.25 -4.10
C TYR A 40 -4.26 -1.30 -4.50
N VAL A 41 -3.38 -1.02 -3.54
CA VAL A 41 -1.93 -1.11 -3.73
C VAL A 41 -1.34 -2.01 -2.66
N GLY A 42 -0.69 -3.08 -3.11
CA GLY A 42 0.09 -3.98 -2.29
C GLY A 42 1.57 -3.67 -2.45
N CYS A 43 2.21 -3.19 -1.38
CA CYS A 43 3.65 -2.98 -1.34
C CYS A 43 4.32 -4.02 -0.44
N LEU A 44 5.34 -4.71 -0.95
CA LEU A 44 6.16 -5.64 -0.18
C LEU A 44 7.64 -5.42 -0.47
N ASN A 45 8.49 -5.84 0.44
CA ASN A 45 9.93 -5.85 0.22
C ASN A 45 10.40 -7.23 -0.21
N ARG A 46 11.08 -7.28 -1.34
CA ARG A 46 11.71 -8.47 -1.87
C ARG A 46 13.20 -8.42 -1.53
N SER A 47 13.62 -9.25 -0.58
CA SER A 47 15.02 -9.40 -0.20
C SER A 47 15.50 -10.82 -0.48
N LEU A 48 16.83 -11.01 -0.51
CA LEU A 48 17.48 -12.31 -0.73
C LEU A 48 17.11 -13.36 0.33
N GLY A 49 16.73 -12.93 1.54
CA GLY A 49 16.28 -13.79 2.64
C GLY A 49 14.77 -14.07 2.70
N GLY A 50 13.98 -13.57 1.74
CA GLY A 50 12.53 -13.72 1.70
C GLY A 50 11.76 -12.40 1.56
N ASN A 51 10.47 -12.50 1.27
CA ASN A 51 9.59 -11.35 1.13
C ASN A 51 9.06 -10.89 2.50
N SER A 52 9.04 -9.59 2.76
CA SER A 52 8.36 -9.04 3.93
C SER A 52 6.83 -9.14 3.79
N GLN A 53 6.11 -8.97 4.91
CA GLN A 53 4.65 -8.89 4.89
C GLN A 53 4.15 -7.82 3.91
N VAL A 54 3.14 -8.17 3.13
CA VAL A 54 2.52 -7.22 2.19
C VAL A 54 1.77 -6.15 2.97
N SER A 55 2.05 -4.89 2.64
CA SER A 55 1.29 -3.74 3.13
C SER A 55 0.21 -3.41 2.12
N LEU A 56 -1.03 -3.40 2.59
CA LEU A 56 -2.21 -3.21 1.76
C LEU A 56 -2.70 -1.77 1.95
N TRP A 57 -2.86 -1.06 0.84
CA TRP A 57 -3.25 0.34 0.80
C TRP A 57 -4.44 0.52 -0.13
N LEU A 58 -5.39 1.35 0.26
CA LEU A 58 -6.45 1.81 -0.62
C LEU A 58 -6.00 3.10 -1.30
N TYR A 59 -6.01 3.12 -2.62
CA TYR A 59 -5.76 4.33 -3.38
C TYR A 59 -7.06 5.09 -3.65
N GLU A 60 -7.11 6.35 -3.23
CA GLU A 60 -8.26 7.23 -3.42
C GLU A 60 -7.76 8.65 -3.71
N GLY A 61 -7.84 9.07 -4.98
CA GLY A 61 -7.52 10.44 -5.40
C GLY A 61 -6.12 10.92 -5.02
N GLY A 62 -5.09 10.08 -5.21
CA GLY A 62 -3.70 10.43 -4.86
C GLY A 62 -3.32 10.13 -3.41
N VAL A 63 -4.23 9.56 -2.60
CA VAL A 63 -3.98 9.21 -1.20
C VAL A 63 -4.07 7.71 -0.99
N PHE A 64 -3.08 7.17 -0.29
CA PHE A 64 -2.95 5.76 0.08
C PHE A 64 -3.36 5.58 1.54
N LYS A 65 -4.51 4.95 1.76
CA LYS A 65 -5.06 4.69 3.10
C LYS A 65 -4.69 3.28 3.57
N SER A 66 -4.12 3.13 4.77
CA SER A 66 -3.66 1.84 5.28
C SER A 66 -4.81 0.86 5.56
N LEU A 67 -4.84 -0.30 4.90
CA LEU A 67 -5.93 -1.27 5.08
C LEU A 67 -5.59 -2.40 6.06
N ASN A 68 -4.33 -2.78 6.21
CA ASN A 68 -3.90 -3.82 7.16
C ASN A 68 -2.98 -3.27 8.25
N GLY A 69 -2.74 -4.08 9.28
CA GLY A 69 -1.83 -3.75 10.39
C GLY A 69 -0.40 -3.40 9.93
N THR A 70 0.11 -4.08 8.90
CA THR A 70 1.44 -3.79 8.34
C THR A 70 1.49 -2.41 7.68
N ALA A 71 0.53 -2.08 6.80
CA ALA A 71 0.42 -0.75 6.21
C ALA A 71 0.21 0.32 7.27
N ARG A 72 -0.62 0.03 8.27
CA ARG A 72 -0.89 0.97 9.37
C ARG A 72 0.36 1.26 10.20
N GLY A 73 1.14 0.23 10.53
CA GLY A 73 2.43 0.40 11.19
C GLY A 73 3.41 1.27 10.39
N PHE A 74 3.37 1.20 9.06
CA PHE A 74 4.14 2.12 8.22
C PHE A 74 3.56 3.53 8.22
N ALA A 75 2.24 3.68 8.06
CA ALA A 75 1.56 4.98 8.03
C ALA A 75 1.70 5.75 9.34
N GLU A 76 1.67 5.07 10.49
CA GLU A 76 1.82 5.67 11.82
C GLU A 76 3.31 5.77 12.25
N GLY A 77 4.19 5.04 11.57
CA GLY A 77 5.62 4.99 11.88
C GLY A 77 6.47 5.70 10.82
N LYS A 78 7.16 4.90 9.99
CA LYS A 78 8.19 5.39 9.05
C LYS A 78 7.65 6.29 7.95
N LEU A 79 6.40 6.11 7.55
CA LEU A 79 5.72 6.91 6.53
C LEU A 79 4.81 8.00 7.15
N ALA A 80 4.83 8.15 8.48
CA ALA A 80 4.07 9.19 9.16
C ALA A 80 4.54 10.58 8.69
N GLY A 81 3.57 11.41 8.31
CA GLY A 81 3.83 12.77 7.81
C GLY A 81 3.87 12.91 6.29
N GLN A 82 3.81 11.82 5.53
CA GLN A 82 3.64 11.89 4.07
C GLN A 82 2.20 12.35 3.73
N PRO A 83 2.00 13.39 2.90
CA PRO A 83 0.67 13.93 2.62
C PRO A 83 -0.24 12.94 1.88
N HIS A 84 0.35 12.04 1.10
CA HIS A 84 -0.33 10.97 0.37
C HIS A 84 -0.45 9.66 1.16
N ILE A 85 0.06 9.56 2.39
CA ILE A 85 -0.12 8.36 3.23
C ILE A 85 -1.07 8.72 4.37
N LYS A 86 -2.16 7.96 4.49
CA LYS A 86 -3.10 8.11 5.60
C LYS A 86 -3.41 6.78 6.25
N THR A 87 -3.83 6.84 7.49
CA THR A 87 -4.43 5.70 8.15
C THR A 87 -5.90 5.59 7.77
N MET A 88 -6.34 4.39 7.43
CA MET A 88 -7.77 4.14 7.25
C MET A 88 -8.44 4.12 8.64
N PRO A 89 -9.53 4.87 8.84
CA PRO A 89 -10.30 4.76 10.07
C PRO A 89 -10.92 3.36 10.19
N LEU A 90 -10.94 2.84 11.41
CA LEU A 90 -11.66 1.61 11.75
C LEU A 90 -13.00 1.99 12.40
N PRO A 91 -14.11 1.30 12.09
CA PRO A 91 -14.18 0.09 11.25
C PRO A 91 -14.05 0.38 9.75
N LEU A 92 -13.51 -0.58 9.01
CA LEU A 92 -13.44 -0.50 7.55
C LEU A 92 -14.87 -0.35 6.98
N PRO A 93 -15.08 0.56 6.01
CA PRO A 93 -16.34 0.62 5.29
C PRO A 93 -16.70 -0.75 4.73
N LYS A 94 -17.97 -1.16 4.86
CA LYS A 94 -18.47 -2.45 4.36
C LYS A 94 -18.25 -2.65 2.86
N ASP A 95 -18.06 -1.56 2.15
CA ASP A 95 -17.81 -1.51 0.72
C ASP A 95 -16.36 -1.90 0.35
N ILE A 96 -15.44 -1.95 1.32
CA ILE A 96 -14.04 -2.34 1.08
C ILE A 96 -13.88 -3.85 1.22
N ASP A 97 -13.55 -4.48 0.11
CA ASP A 97 -13.30 -5.91 0.05
C ASP A 97 -11.87 -6.29 0.48
N PHE A 98 -11.59 -6.14 1.78
CA PHE A 98 -10.26 -6.43 2.34
C PHE A 98 -9.81 -7.88 2.07
N GLY A 99 -10.73 -8.84 2.12
CA GLY A 99 -10.45 -10.25 1.87
C GLY A 99 -10.03 -10.53 0.43
N ALA A 100 -10.74 -9.95 -0.54
CA ALA A 100 -10.38 -10.06 -1.95
C ALA A 100 -9.05 -9.36 -2.24
N ALA A 101 -8.82 -8.18 -1.66
CA ALA A 101 -7.56 -7.45 -1.78
C ALA A 101 -6.38 -8.24 -1.20
N MET A 102 -6.48 -8.71 0.04
CA MET A 102 -5.43 -9.52 0.65
C MET A 102 -5.14 -10.79 -0.18
N SER A 103 -6.18 -11.44 -0.71
CA SER A 103 -6.03 -12.63 -1.57
C SER A 103 -5.38 -12.30 -2.92
N ALA A 104 -5.61 -11.10 -3.46
CA ALA A 104 -5.05 -10.65 -4.72
C ALA A 104 -3.54 -10.34 -4.65
N PHE A 105 -3.03 -10.08 -3.45
CA PHE A 105 -1.63 -9.77 -3.16
C PHE A 105 -0.90 -10.83 -2.31
N LYS A 106 -1.53 -12.00 -2.12
CA LYS A 106 -0.96 -13.17 -1.42
C LYS A 106 0.03 -13.94 -2.29
#